data_AF-A0A1V6ERR8-F1
#
_entry.id   AF-A0A1V6ERR8-F1
#
_cell.length_a   1.000
_cell.length_b   1.000
_cell.length_c   1.000
_cell.angle_alpha   90.00
_cell.angle_beta   90.00
_cell.angle_gamma   90.00
#
_symmetry.space_group_name_H-M   'P 1'
#
loop_
_entity.id
_entity.type
_entity.pdbx_description
1 polymer ?
#
loop_
_entity_poly.entity_id
_entity_poly.type
_entity_poly.pdbx_seq_one_letter_code
_entity_poly.pdbx_strand_id
1 'polypeptide(L)'
;MSEVTVKVKLPGGAIEHTVAEGHGPVDAMNNALRKALRTTYPKIEGMHLEDYKVRILDGKLATRAKTRVLIETSDAESSWCTVGVSENIITASFVALLDSFEYFLLQQYGHETGGDDAS
;
A
#
# COMPACT_ATOMS: atom_id res chain seq x y z
N MET A 1 20.46 -2.51 3.45
CA MET A 1 19.81 -1.87 2.29
C MET A 1 19.13 -2.97 1.50
N SER A 2 17.88 -2.76 1.10
CA SER A 2 17.10 -3.74 0.33
C SER A 2 16.57 -3.06 -0.93
N GLU A 3 16.40 -3.85 -2.00
CA GLU A 3 15.85 -3.39 -3.27
C GLU A 3 14.56 -4.16 -3.57
N VAL A 4 13.56 -3.48 -4.14
CA VAL A 4 12.30 -4.09 -4.60
C VAL A 4 11.99 -3.60 -6.01
N THR A 5 11.61 -4.55 -6.87
CA THR A 5 11.04 -4.25 -8.19
C THR A 5 9.54 -4.45 -8.15
N VAL A 6 8.79 -3.47 -8.67
CA VAL A 6 7.33 -3.53 -8.82
C VAL A 6 6.97 -3.39 -10.29
N LYS A 7 5.95 -4.16 -10.70
CA LYS A 7 5.31 -4.05 -12.01
C LYS A 7 3.83 -3.77 -11.79
N VAL A 8 3.35 -2.62 -12.26
CA VAL A 8 1.94 -2.19 -12.12
C VAL A 8 1.34 -2.00 -13.51
N LYS A 9 0.09 -2.41 -13.68
CA LYS A 9 -0.71 -2.06 -14.85
C LYS A 9 -1.57 -0.84 -14.49
N LEU A 10 -1.32 0.27 -15.17
CA LEU A 10 -2.05 1.53 -15.00
C LEU A 10 -3.38 1.54 -15.78
N PRO A 11 -4.28 2.51 -15.50
CA PRO A 11 -5.41 2.80 -16.37
C PRO A 11 -4.97 2.98 -17.83
N GLY A 12 -5.82 2.56 -18.77
CA GLY A 12 -5.47 2.57 -20.21
C GLY A 12 -4.51 1.45 -20.65
N GLY A 13 -4.08 0.57 -19.73
CA GLY A 13 -3.33 -0.64 -20.05
C GLY A 13 -1.81 -0.47 -20.14
N ALA A 14 -1.29 0.74 -19.89
CA ALA A 14 0.14 0.96 -19.75
C ALA A 14 0.71 0.13 -18.59
N ILE A 15 1.95 -0.32 -18.73
CA ILE A 15 2.63 -1.13 -17.74
C ILE A 15 3.86 -0.35 -17.25
N GLU A 16 3.88 -0.03 -15.97
CA GLU A 16 5.01 0.59 -15.29
C GLU A 16 5.87 -0.46 -14.61
N HIS A 17 7.18 -0.31 -14.76
CA HIS A 17 8.20 -1.17 -14.16
C HIS A 17 9.17 -0.29 -13.39
N THR A 18 9.15 -0.39 -12.07
CA THR A 18 9.96 0.48 -11.20
C THR A 18 10.76 -0.33 -10.20
N VAL A 19 12.00 0.11 -9.99
CA VAL A 19 12.87 -0.36 -8.92
C VAL A 19 13.13 0.77 -7.93
N ALA A 20 13.15 0.43 -6.65
CA ALA A 20 13.54 1.33 -5.57
C ALA A 20 14.28 0.59 -4.46
N GLU A 21 15.17 1.34 -3.79
CA GLU A 21 15.87 0.91 -2.60
C GLU A 21 15.21 1.47 -1.34
N GLY A 22 15.52 0.88 -0.18
CA GLY A 22 15.05 1.36 1.11
C GLY A 22 15.77 0.73 2.29
N HIS A 23 15.43 1.22 3.48
CA HIS A 23 15.90 0.75 4.78
C HIS A 23 15.18 -0.55 5.22
N GLY A 24 15.19 -1.54 4.33
CA GLY A 24 14.50 -2.81 4.49
C GLY A 24 13.45 -3.05 3.38
N PRO A 25 12.91 -4.26 3.30
CA PRO A 25 12.04 -4.65 2.19
C PRO A 25 10.72 -3.88 2.14
N VAL A 26 10.15 -3.52 3.31
CA VAL A 26 8.88 -2.79 3.38
C VAL A 26 9.05 -1.34 2.90
N ASP A 27 10.15 -0.68 3.32
CA ASP A 27 10.47 0.68 2.88
C ASP A 27 10.78 0.73 1.38
N ALA A 28 11.60 -0.19 0.87
CA ALA A 28 11.89 -0.31 -0.56
C ALA A 28 10.61 -0.54 -1.39
N MET A 29 9.67 -1.33 -0.88
CA MET A 29 8.37 -1.59 -1.52
C MET A 29 7.47 -0.36 -1.55
N ASN A 30 7.39 0.39 -0.45
CA ASN A 30 6.68 1.67 -0.40
C ASN A 30 7.25 2.66 -1.43
N ASN A 31 8.57 2.78 -1.49
CA ASN A 31 9.25 3.66 -2.45
C ASN A 31 9.00 3.22 -3.91
N ALA A 32 9.03 1.91 -4.18
CA ALA A 32 8.77 1.38 -5.51
C ALA A 32 7.31 1.62 -5.95
N LEU A 33 6.34 1.40 -5.05
CA LEU A 33 4.93 1.68 -5.33
C LEU A 33 4.68 3.17 -5.60
N ARG A 34 5.24 4.06 -4.78
CA ARG A 34 5.15 5.51 -5.01
C ARG A 34 5.71 5.90 -6.36
N LYS A 35 6.90 5.39 -6.69
CA LYS A 35 7.55 5.65 -7.98
C LYS A 35 6.71 5.16 -9.16
N ALA A 36 6.05 4.00 -9.05
CA ALA A 36 5.19 3.46 -10.09
C ALA A 36 3.90 4.28 -10.30
N LEU A 37 3.33 4.79 -9.20
CA LEU A 37 1.99 5.39 -9.23
C LEU A 37 2.01 6.92 -9.39
N ARG A 38 3.08 7.61 -8.98
CA ARG A 38 3.13 9.09 -8.90
C ARG A 38 2.85 9.82 -10.22
N THR A 39 3.19 9.20 -11.36
CA THR A 39 2.96 9.82 -12.68
C THR A 39 1.47 9.92 -12.99
N THR A 40 0.69 8.91 -12.59
CA THR A 40 -0.76 8.84 -12.83
C THR A 40 -1.57 9.40 -11.68
N TYR A 41 -1.10 9.22 -10.45
CA TYR A 41 -1.77 9.63 -9.22
C TYR A 41 -0.85 10.51 -8.37
N PRO A 42 -0.59 11.77 -8.78
CA PRO A 42 0.38 12.63 -8.08
C PRO A 42 0.01 12.94 -6.63
N LYS A 43 -1.27 12.81 -6.25
CA LYS A 43 -1.73 13.06 -4.88
C LYS A 43 -1.12 12.10 -3.85
N ILE A 44 -0.64 10.91 -4.26
CA ILE A 44 -0.05 9.93 -3.32
C ILE A 44 1.21 10.45 -2.61
N GLU A 45 1.86 11.48 -3.15
CA GLU A 45 3.01 12.13 -2.51
C GLU A 45 2.63 12.76 -1.17
N GLY A 46 1.34 13.07 -0.95
CA GLY A 46 0.82 13.55 0.32
C GLY A 46 0.57 12.46 1.38
N MET A 47 0.68 11.17 1.02
CA MET A 47 0.52 10.08 1.98
C MET A 47 1.77 9.93 2.86
N HIS A 48 1.59 9.73 4.16
CA HIS A 48 2.66 9.45 5.12
C HIS A 48 2.39 8.16 5.89
N LEU A 49 3.36 7.24 5.95
CA LEU A 49 3.28 6.06 6.82
C LEU A 49 3.67 6.49 8.24
N GLU A 50 2.69 6.50 9.14
CA GLU A 50 2.85 7.01 10.51
C GLU A 50 3.32 5.91 11.47
N ASP A 51 2.81 4.69 11.32
CA ASP A 51 3.14 3.58 12.21
C ASP A 51 3.11 2.24 11.50
N TYR A 52 3.94 1.32 11.98
CA TYR A 52 4.09 -0.04 11.49
C TYR A 52 4.17 -1.00 12.67
N LYS A 53 3.10 -1.75 12.90
CA LYS A 53 2.96 -2.65 14.05
C LYS A 53 2.82 -4.10 13.61
N VAL A 54 3.71 -4.96 14.10
CA VAL A 54 3.67 -6.41 13.87
C VAL A 54 3.16 -7.13 15.12
N ARG A 55 2.28 -8.11 14.93
CA ARG A 55 1.77 -9.00 15.97
C ARG A 55 1.71 -10.44 15.46
N ILE A 56 2.22 -11.38 16.24
CA ILE A 56 2.05 -12.81 15.98
C ILE A 56 0.71 -13.24 16.60
N LEU A 57 -0.20 -13.80 15.79
CA LEU A 57 -1.53 -14.20 16.25
C LEU A 57 -1.51 -15.59 16.90
N ASP A 58 -0.85 -16.57 16.25
CA ASP A 58 -0.89 -17.98 16.65
C ASP A 58 0.51 -18.55 16.91
N GLY A 59 1.22 -17.98 17.89
CA GLY A 59 2.59 -18.41 18.24
C GLY A 59 2.72 -19.89 18.61
N LYS A 60 1.61 -20.57 18.94
CA LYS A 60 1.56 -22.00 19.26
C LYS A 60 1.79 -22.92 18.04
N LEU A 61 1.60 -22.41 16.83
CA LEU A 61 1.80 -23.17 15.59
C LEU A 61 3.25 -23.12 15.07
N ALA A 62 4.19 -22.59 15.86
CA ALA A 62 5.60 -22.42 15.53
C ALA A 62 5.80 -21.81 14.13
N THR A 63 6.24 -22.59 13.14
CA THR A 63 6.52 -22.12 11.78
C THR A 63 5.28 -21.73 10.97
N ARG A 64 4.08 -22.13 11.40
CA ARG A 64 2.80 -21.75 10.78
C ARG A 64 2.08 -20.61 11.53
N ALA A 65 2.78 -19.94 12.43
CA ALA A 65 2.22 -18.81 13.14
C ALA A 65 1.88 -17.68 12.16
N LYS A 66 0.61 -17.24 12.18
CA LYS A 66 0.20 -16.10 11.36
C LYS A 66 0.74 -14.80 11.95
N THR A 67 1.30 -13.99 11.08
CA THR A 67 1.72 -12.62 11.36
C THR A 67 0.65 -11.66 10.89
N ARG A 68 0.24 -10.74 11.76
CA ARG A 68 -0.60 -9.59 11.46
C ARG A 68 0.26 -8.35 11.44
N VAL A 69 0.19 -7.61 10.34
CA VAL A 69 0.83 -6.31 10.16
C VAL A 69 -0.27 -5.26 10.10
N LEU A 70 -0.15 -4.22 10.93
CA LEU A 70 -0.99 -3.03 10.89
C LEU A 70 -0.13 -1.86 10.44
N ILE A 71 -0.62 -1.14 9.42
CA ILE A 71 0.00 0.09 8.93
C ILE A 71 -0.98 1.23 9.20
N GLU A 72 -0.49 2.26 9.88
CA GLU A 72 -1.19 3.53 10.02
C GLU A 72 -0.64 4.49 8.97
N THR A 73 -1.54 5.13 8.23
CA THR A 73 -1.20 6.07 7.17
C THR A 73 -2.05 7.32 7.33
N SER A 74 -1.48 8.47 7.03
CA SER A 74 -2.15 9.76 7.05
C SER A 74 -1.98 10.49 5.72
N ASP A 75 -2.84 11.47 5.49
CA ASP A 75 -2.62 12.56 4.54
C ASP A 75 -2.94 13.90 5.24
N ALA A 76 -3.08 14.98 4.46
CA ALA A 76 -3.42 16.30 4.99
C ALA A 76 -4.85 16.39 5.59
N GLU A 77 -5.73 15.46 5.28
CA GLU A 77 -7.17 15.52 5.60
C GLU A 77 -7.57 14.50 6.67
N SER A 78 -6.99 13.31 6.65
CA SER A 78 -7.41 12.19 7.49
C SER A 78 -6.29 11.18 7.76
N SER A 79 -6.55 10.25 8.68
CA SER A 79 -5.72 9.07 8.89
C SER A 79 -6.56 7.80 8.81
N TRP A 80 -5.92 6.71 8.39
CA TRP A 80 -6.53 5.40 8.28
C TRP A 80 -5.54 4.30 8.68
N CYS A 81 -6.09 3.12 8.95
CA CYS A 81 -5.31 1.94 9.29
C CYS A 81 -5.70 0.79 8.36
N THR A 82 -4.70 0.05 7.89
CA THR A 82 -4.88 -1.16 7.11
C THR A 82 -4.19 -2.34 7.78
N VAL A 83 -4.69 -3.55 7.50
CA VAL A 83 -4.24 -4.77 8.16
C VAL A 83 -4.04 -5.88 7.15
N GLY A 84 -2.82 -6.41 7.11
CA GLY A 84 -2.48 -7.61 6.35
C GLY A 84 -2.18 -8.77 7.29
N VAL A 85 -2.63 -9.97 6.93
CA VAL A 85 -2.40 -11.19 7.72
C VAL A 85 -1.85 -12.29 6.81
N SER A 86 -0.68 -12.83 7.16
CA SER A 86 -0.05 -13.92 6.44
C SER A 86 0.93 -14.68 7.33
N GLU A 87 1.25 -15.92 6.98
CA GLU A 87 2.37 -16.65 7.60
C GLU A 87 3.72 -16.00 7.27
N ASN A 88 3.80 -15.22 6.18
CA ASN A 88 4.98 -14.46 5.78
C ASN A 88 4.81 -12.97 6.09
N ILE A 89 5.71 -12.42 6.90
CA ILE A 89 5.71 -10.99 7.28
C ILE A 89 5.79 -10.05 6.08
N ILE A 90 6.52 -10.41 5.02
CA ILE A 90 6.63 -9.60 3.81
C ILE A 90 5.30 -9.56 3.07
N THR A 91 4.63 -10.70 2.95
CA THR A 91 3.29 -10.76 2.33
C THR A 91 2.26 -10.00 3.15
N ALA A 92 2.26 -10.15 4.48
CA ALA A 92 1.36 -9.39 5.36
C ALA A 92 1.61 -7.87 5.22
N SER A 93 2.87 -7.45 5.13
CA SER A 93 3.24 -6.05 4.92
C SER A 93 2.79 -5.54 3.56
N PHE A 94 3.00 -6.32 2.49
CA PHE A 94 2.58 -5.94 1.14
C PHE A 94 1.06 -5.73 1.05
N VAL A 95 0.28 -6.65 1.62
CA VAL A 95 -1.19 -6.53 1.64
C VAL A 95 -1.63 -5.27 2.38
N ALA A 96 -1.15 -5.06 3.61
CA ALA A 96 -1.49 -3.86 4.37
C ALA A 96 -1.10 -2.58 3.64
N LEU A 97 0.07 -2.57 3.01
CA LEU A 97 0.58 -1.41 2.29
C LEU A 97 -0.27 -1.14 1.05
N LEU A 98 -0.53 -2.15 0.22
CA LEU A 98 -1.33 -2.01 -0.99
C LEU A 98 -2.75 -1.54 -0.65
N ASP A 99 -3.39 -2.11 0.36
CA ASP A 99 -4.71 -1.69 0.84
C ASP A 99 -4.70 -0.20 1.25
N SER A 100 -3.59 0.29 1.81
CA SER A 100 -3.45 1.70 2.22
C SER A 100 -3.41 2.63 1.01
N PHE A 101 -2.67 2.25 -0.04
CA PHE A 101 -2.68 2.98 -1.31
C PHE A 101 -4.06 2.92 -2.00
N GLU A 102 -4.68 1.75 -2.04
CA GLU A 102 -6.02 1.59 -2.64
C GLU A 102 -7.06 2.45 -1.92
N TYR A 103 -7.08 2.43 -0.59
CA TYR A 103 -7.99 3.27 0.19
C TYR A 103 -7.81 4.76 -0.14
N PHE A 104 -6.57 5.27 -0.13
CA PHE A 104 -6.29 6.65 -0.49
C PHE A 104 -6.75 6.99 -1.91
N LEU A 105 -6.43 6.13 -2.88
CA LEU A 105 -6.82 6.36 -4.28
C LEU A 105 -8.34 6.35 -4.47
N LEU A 106 -9.06 5.47 -3.78
CA LEU A 106 -10.52 5.44 -3.79
C LEU A 106 -11.12 6.73 -3.23
N GLN A 107 -10.55 7.28 -2.15
CA GLN A 107 -11.04 8.56 -1.61
C GLN A 107 -10.73 9.74 -2.54
N GLN A 108 -9.56 9.74 -3.18
CA GLN A 108 -9.10 10.88 -3.99
C GLN A 108 -9.64 10.89 -5.43
N TYR A 109 -9.97 9.72 -5.98
CA TYR A 109 -10.34 9.54 -7.40
C TYR A 109 -11.63 8.74 -7.59
N GLY A 110 -12.22 8.16 -6.54
CA GLY A 110 -13.47 7.38 -6.62
C GLY A 110 -14.74 8.21 -6.77
N HIS A 111 -14.65 9.55 -6.74
CA HIS A 111 -15.79 10.45 -6.84
C HIS A 111 -16.20 10.85 -8.27
N GLU A 112 -15.73 10.16 -9.31
CA GLU A 112 -16.16 10.37 -10.70
C GLU A 112 -17.15 9.28 -11.14
N THR A 113 -18.41 9.37 -10.70
CA THR A 113 -19.62 8.95 -11.47
C THR A 113 -20.88 9.28 -10.65
N GLY A 114 -21.51 10.40 -11.00
CA GLY A 114 -22.78 10.80 -10.38
C GLY A 114 -23.23 12.19 -10.79
N GLY A 115 -23.22 12.50 -12.08
CA GLY A 115 -23.79 13.73 -12.63
C GLY A 115 -24.44 13.44 -13.97
N ASP A 116 -25.72 13.79 -14.06
CA ASP A 116 -26.57 13.92 -15.25
C ASP A 116 -27.04 12.63 -15.94
N ASP A 117 -28.16 12.10 -15.45
CA ASP A 117 -29.23 11.53 -16.27
C ASP A 117 -30.53 11.48 -15.45
N ALA A 118 -31.16 12.63 -15.24
CA ALA A 118 -32.61 12.75 -15.11
C ALA A 118 -33.01 14.20 -15.39
N SER A 119 -33.64 14.37 -16.55
CA SER A 119 -34.28 15.58 -17.07
C SER A 119 -35.34 16.17 -16.13
#